data_AF-A0A2V8XBU9-F1
#
_entry.id   AF-A0A2V8XBU9-F1
#
_cell.length_a   1.000
_cell.length_b   1.000
_cell.length_c   1.000
_cell.angle_alpha   90.00
_cell.angle_beta   90.00
_cell.angle_gamma   90.00
#
_symmetry.space_group_name_H-M   'P 1'
#
loop_
_entity.id
_entity.type
_entity.pdbx_description
1 polymer ?
#
loop_
_entity_poly.entity_id
_entity_poly.type
_entity_poly.pdbx_seq_one_letter_code
_entity_poly.pdbx_strand_id
1 'polypeptide(L)'
;NPKINRVEEYDLGKNRAMVDQYVLLGFGTKSDNIKKSYLVSFVGEEELDHKKTVVLELTPKSEQIRNQIIKIQMWVDEASWLPIQQKFFEAGSGDYFLFHYTNAMKNLNLGDVKFKQDWPKSVTRVKPRG
;
A
#
# COMPACT_ATOMS: atom_id res chain seq x y z
N ASN A 1 10.60 6.01 -13.98
CA ASN A 1 11.93 5.51 -13.55
C ASN A 1 13.01 6.55 -13.90
N PRO A 2 13.43 7.40 -12.94
CA PRO A 2 14.43 8.45 -13.18
C PRO A 2 15.76 7.93 -13.73
N LYS A 3 16.20 6.72 -13.32
CA LYS A 3 17.50 6.15 -13.73
C LYS A 3 17.60 5.89 -15.24
N ILE A 4 16.48 5.63 -15.90
CA ILE A 4 16.42 5.39 -17.34
C ILE A 4 15.69 6.52 -18.08
N ASN A 5 15.44 7.65 -17.40
CA ASN A 5 14.76 8.82 -17.96
C ASN A 5 13.44 8.46 -18.68
N ARG A 6 12.63 7.59 -18.06
CA ARG A 6 11.39 7.05 -18.63
C ARG A 6 10.20 7.29 -17.72
N VAL A 7 9.07 7.71 -18.31
CA VAL A 7 7.76 7.81 -17.68
C VAL A 7 6.82 6.84 -18.35
N GLU A 8 6.09 6.08 -17.55
CA GLU A 8 5.07 5.14 -18.00
C GLU A 8 3.71 5.63 -17.51
N GLU A 9 2.78 5.87 -18.44
CA GLU A 9 1.45 6.41 -18.14
C GLU A 9 0.40 5.29 -18.21
N TYR A 10 -0.26 5.00 -17.10
CA TYR A 10 -1.30 3.98 -16.99
C TYR A 10 -2.68 4.62 -16.79
N ASP A 11 -3.67 4.13 -17.55
CA ASP A 11 -5.08 4.44 -17.28
C ASP A 11 -5.60 3.55 -16.14
N LEU A 12 -5.84 4.16 -14.99
CA LEU A 12 -6.30 3.46 -13.77
C LEU A 12 -7.74 2.93 -13.91
N GLY A 13 -8.57 3.54 -14.77
CA GLY A 13 -9.93 3.08 -15.03
C GLY A 13 -9.97 1.77 -15.81
N LYS A 14 -8.97 1.55 -16.67
CA LYS A 14 -8.80 0.32 -17.47
C LYS A 14 -7.95 -0.74 -16.76
N ASN A 15 -7.06 -0.33 -15.85
CA ASN A 15 -6.16 -1.23 -15.10
C ASN A 15 -6.56 -1.36 -13.62
N ARG A 16 -7.86 -1.56 -13.35
CA ARG A 16 -8.37 -1.67 -11.97
C ARG A 16 -7.64 -2.73 -11.13
N ALA A 17 -7.32 -3.88 -11.71
CA ALA A 17 -6.61 -4.95 -11.00
C ALA A 17 -5.24 -4.49 -10.44
N MET A 18 -4.53 -3.63 -11.18
CA MET A 18 -3.24 -3.07 -10.74
C MET A 18 -3.42 -2.03 -9.63
N VAL A 19 -4.49 -1.23 -9.70
CA VAL A 19 -4.86 -0.28 -8.64
C VAL A 19 -5.26 -1.02 -7.37
N ASP A 20 -6.09 -2.05 -7.51
CA ASP A 20 -6.60 -2.85 -6.41
C ASP A 20 -5.47 -3.58 -5.67
N GLN A 21 -4.42 -4.01 -6.37
CA GLN A 21 -3.28 -4.71 -5.77
C GLN A 21 -2.33 -3.81 -4.98
N TYR A 22 -2.07 -2.57 -5.44
CA TYR A 22 -1.00 -1.74 -4.87
C TYR A 22 -1.48 -0.48 -4.14
N VAL A 23 -2.68 0.04 -4.45
CA VAL A 23 -3.16 1.33 -3.90
C VAL A 23 -4.02 1.14 -2.66
N LEU A 24 -4.71 0.00 -2.53
CA LEU A 24 -5.76 -0.18 -1.52
C LEU A 24 -5.28 -0.18 -0.06
N LEU A 25 -3.99 -0.30 0.25
CA LEU A 25 -3.56 -0.37 1.67
C LEU A 25 -2.52 0.67 2.08
N GLY A 26 -2.03 1.48 1.15
CA GLY A 26 -0.99 2.48 1.45
C GLY A 26 -1.53 3.86 1.83
N PHE A 27 -2.57 4.35 1.16
CA PHE A 27 -2.99 5.76 1.30
C PHE A 27 -4.52 5.91 1.28
N GLY A 28 -5.10 6.28 2.43
CA GLY A 28 -6.45 6.84 2.51
C GLY A 28 -7.61 5.89 2.22
N THR A 29 -7.37 4.57 2.15
CA THR A 29 -8.45 3.61 1.91
C THR A 29 -9.35 3.50 3.11
N LYS A 30 -10.65 3.80 2.90
CA LYS A 30 -11.68 3.64 3.92
C LYS A 30 -11.76 2.20 4.40
N SER A 31 -12.01 1.99 5.69
CA SER A 31 -12.17 0.68 6.31
C SER A 31 -13.20 -0.20 5.60
N ASP A 32 -14.28 0.39 5.06
CA ASP A 32 -15.29 -0.33 4.28
C ASP A 32 -14.73 -0.93 2.98
N ASN A 33 -13.78 -0.26 2.33
CA ASN A 33 -13.14 -0.78 1.12
C ASN A 33 -12.18 -1.92 1.48
N ILE A 34 -11.46 -1.81 2.59
CA ILE A 34 -10.63 -2.90 3.11
C ILE A 34 -11.50 -4.14 3.37
N LYS A 35 -12.64 -3.99 4.07
CA LYS A 35 -13.55 -5.10 4.37
C LYS A 35 -14.21 -5.71 3.13
N LYS A 36 -14.34 -4.97 2.02
CA LYS A 36 -14.84 -5.53 0.74
C LYS A 36 -13.82 -6.45 0.10
N SER A 37 -12.54 -6.09 0.15
CA SER A 37 -11.46 -6.82 -0.54
C SER A 37 -10.76 -7.86 0.32
N TYR A 38 -10.81 -7.72 1.66
CA TYR A 38 -10.09 -8.56 2.61
C TYR A 38 -11.02 -9.08 3.71
N LEU A 39 -10.72 -10.29 4.18
CA LEU A 39 -11.13 -10.74 5.51
C LEU A 39 -10.17 -10.13 6.52
N VAL A 40 -10.70 -9.43 7.52
CA VAL A 40 -9.91 -8.73 8.54
C VAL A 40 -10.10 -9.46 9.87
N SER A 41 -9.00 -9.90 10.46
CA SER A 41 -8.97 -10.61 11.73
C SER A 41 -8.08 -9.89 12.73
N PHE A 42 -8.53 -9.79 13.97
CA PHE A 42 -7.67 -9.37 15.08
C PHE A 42 -6.79 -10.55 15.50
N VAL A 43 -5.48 -10.32 15.56
CA VAL A 43 -4.48 -11.34 15.90
C VAL A 43 -4.03 -11.21 17.34
N GLY A 44 -3.97 -9.99 17.87
CA GLY A 44 -3.54 -9.72 19.22
C GLY A 44 -3.00 -8.31 19.37
N GLU A 45 -2.36 -8.07 20.50
CA GLU A 45 -1.65 -6.83 20.80
C GLU A 45 -0.15 -7.11 20.91
N GLU A 46 0.67 -6.19 20.41
CA GLU A 46 2.12 -6.26 20.45
C GLU A 46 2.71 -4.88 20.78
N GLU A 47 3.89 -4.86 21.38
CA GLU A 47 4.70 -3.64 21.48
C GLU A 47 5.64 -3.55 20.28
N LEU A 48 5.58 -2.43 19.53
CA LEU A 48 6.45 -2.14 18.40
C LEU A 48 6.88 -0.67 18.46
N ASP A 49 8.19 -0.40 18.34
CA ASP A 49 8.78 0.94 18.49
C ASP A 49 8.34 1.67 19.77
N HIS A 50 8.26 0.96 20.89
CA HIS A 50 7.76 1.47 22.17
C HIS A 50 6.31 1.99 22.14
N LYS A 51 5.53 1.54 21.15
CA LYS A 51 4.10 1.82 21.02
C LYS A 51 3.32 0.53 21.24
N LYS A 52 2.19 0.66 21.92
CA LYS A 52 1.18 -0.41 21.95
C LYS A 52 0.47 -0.46 20.62
N THR A 53 0.41 -1.65 20.05
CA THR A 53 -0.19 -1.87 18.74
C THR A 53 -1.21 -2.98 18.78
N VAL A 54 -2.28 -2.79 18.02
CA VAL A 54 -3.18 -3.85 17.63
C VAL A 54 -2.64 -4.47 16.33
N VAL A 55 -2.54 -5.79 16.32
CA VAL A 55 -2.11 -6.57 15.16
C VAL A 55 -3.33 -7.11 14.44
N LEU A 56 -3.45 -6.75 13.16
CA LEU A 56 -4.49 -7.23 12.26
C LEU A 56 -3.88 -8.13 11.19
N GLU A 57 -4.60 -9.19 10.84
CA GLU A 57 -4.36 -9.98 9.64
C GLU A 57 -5.43 -9.65 8.60
N LEU A 58 -4.97 -9.37 7.38
CA LEU A 58 -5.82 -9.10 6.23
C LEU A 58 -5.56 -10.18 5.17
N THR A 59 -6.56 -11.01 4.92
CA THR A 59 -6.49 -12.09 3.92
C THR A 59 -7.32 -11.70 2.70
N PRO A 60 -6.73 -11.62 1.50
CA PRO A 60 -7.48 -11.21 0.31
C PRO A 60 -8.63 -12.17 0.04
N LYS A 61 -9.80 -11.64 -0.34
CA LYS A 61 -10.97 -12.44 -0.71
C LYS A 61 -10.88 -13.00 -2.14
N SER A 62 -10.24 -12.26 -3.04
CA SER A 62 -10.01 -12.67 -4.44
C SER A 62 -8.89 -13.70 -4.54
N GLU A 63 -9.16 -14.81 -5.23
CA GLU A 63 -8.15 -15.83 -5.54
C GLU A 63 -7.01 -15.27 -6.39
N GLN A 64 -7.32 -14.42 -7.36
CA GLN A 64 -6.32 -13.78 -8.20
C GLN A 64 -5.30 -12.98 -7.38
N ILE A 65 -5.77 -12.29 -6.32
CA ILE A 65 -4.87 -11.56 -5.41
C ILE A 65 -4.13 -12.53 -4.48
N ARG A 66 -4.80 -13.58 -3.99
CA ARG A 66 -4.16 -14.62 -3.15
C ARG A 66 -3.02 -15.34 -3.85
N ASN A 67 -3.07 -15.46 -5.17
CA ASN A 67 -1.99 -16.02 -5.99
C ASN A 67 -0.74 -15.14 -6.05
N GLN A 68 -0.79 -13.91 -5.51
CA GLN A 68 0.35 -13.00 -5.42
C GLN A 68 0.70 -12.68 -3.97
N ILE A 69 -0.32 -12.43 -3.13
CA ILE A 69 -0.16 -12.05 -1.72
C ILE A 69 -1.07 -12.97 -0.90
N ILE A 70 -0.49 -13.85 -0.09
CA ILE A 70 -1.28 -14.82 0.69
C ILE A 70 -2.04 -14.14 1.83
N LYS A 71 -1.41 -13.17 2.49
CA LYS A 71 -1.94 -12.40 3.60
C LYS A 71 -1.08 -11.18 3.89
N ILE A 72 -1.61 -10.29 4.72
CA ILE A 72 -0.93 -9.08 5.17
C ILE A 72 -1.08 -9.00 6.69
N GLN A 73 0.02 -8.82 7.41
CA GLN A 73 -0.01 -8.41 8.82
C GLN A 73 0.17 -6.91 8.93
N MET A 74 -0.62 -6.27 9.80
CA MET A 74 -0.62 -4.83 9.99
C MET A 74 -0.60 -4.49 11.47
N TRP A 75 0.36 -3.67 11.88
CA TRP A 75 0.49 -3.14 13.23
C TRP A 75 -0.08 -1.73 13.25
N VAL A 76 -1.14 -1.54 14.02
CA VAL A 76 -1.84 -0.26 14.16
C VAL A 76 -1.55 0.30 15.54
N ASP A 77 -0.94 1.48 15.61
CA ASP A 77 -0.67 2.17 16.87
C ASP A 77 -1.98 2.59 17.53
N GLU A 78 -2.22 2.16 18.77
CA GLU A 78 -3.47 2.46 19.50
C GLU A 78 -3.65 3.94 19.81
N ALA A 79 -2.55 4.70 19.90
CA ALA A 79 -2.62 6.13 20.21
C ALA A 79 -3.06 6.97 18.99
N SER A 80 -2.63 6.58 17.79
CA SER A 80 -2.90 7.33 16.55
C SER A 80 -3.93 6.67 15.64
N TRP A 81 -4.20 5.38 15.83
CA TRP A 81 -4.98 4.52 14.93
C TRP A 81 -4.47 4.48 13.49
N LEU A 82 -3.17 4.70 13.33
CA LEU A 82 -2.48 4.63 12.03
C LEU A 82 -1.61 3.37 11.97
N PRO A 83 -1.48 2.76 10.78
CA PRO A 83 -0.53 1.68 10.59
C PRO A 83 0.90 2.21 10.77
N ILE A 84 1.68 1.55 11.61
CA ILE A 84 3.11 1.84 11.79
C ILE A 84 3.99 0.80 11.10
N GLN A 85 3.46 -0.41 10.86
CA GLN A 85 4.13 -1.43 10.06
C GLN A 85 3.13 -2.28 9.29
N GLN A 86 3.52 -2.73 8.10
CA GLN A 86 2.76 -3.66 7.27
C GLN A 86 3.72 -4.70 6.67
N LYS A 87 3.36 -5.98 6.77
CA LYS A 87 4.11 -7.10 6.21
C LYS A 87 3.25 -7.87 5.22
N PHE A 88 3.64 -7.86 3.95
CA PHE A 88 2.95 -8.53 2.86
C PHE A 88 3.66 -9.85 2.56
N PHE A 89 2.97 -10.96 2.68
CA PHE A 89 3.53 -12.28 2.43
C PHE A 89 3.26 -12.69 0.97
N GLU A 90 4.32 -12.96 0.21
CA GLU A 90 4.21 -13.36 -1.19
C GLU A 90 3.76 -14.82 -1.33
N ALA A 91 2.99 -15.08 -2.38
CA ALA A 91 2.60 -16.43 -2.75
C ALA A 91 3.74 -17.14 -3.49
N GLY A 92 3.94 -18.43 -3.18
CA GLY A 92 4.83 -19.33 -3.92
C GLY A 92 6.32 -19.25 -3.56
N SER A 93 6.86 -18.09 -3.19
CA SER A 93 8.27 -17.93 -2.80
C SER A 93 8.51 -18.10 -1.28
N GLY A 94 7.53 -17.74 -0.45
CA GLY A 94 7.70 -17.60 0.99
C GLY A 94 8.35 -16.26 1.41
N ASP A 95 8.64 -15.39 0.43
CA ASP A 95 9.20 -14.06 0.66
C ASP A 95 8.14 -13.07 1.20
N TYR A 96 8.60 -11.89 1.59
CA TYR A 96 7.73 -10.82 2.06
C TYR A 96 8.27 -9.43 1.73
N PHE A 97 7.34 -8.47 1.62
CA PHE A 97 7.64 -7.04 1.68
C PHE A 97 7.30 -6.48 3.05
N LEU A 98 8.19 -5.68 3.63
CA LEU A 98 7.98 -4.99 4.90
C LEU A 98 8.00 -3.49 4.69
N PHE A 99 6.93 -2.83 5.09
CA PHE A 99 6.81 -1.38 5.12
C PHE A 99 6.77 -0.94 6.58
N HIS A 100 7.75 -0.16 7.00
CA HIS A 100 7.87 0.38 8.35
C HIS A 100 7.83 1.91 8.27
N TYR A 101 6.83 2.51 8.92
CA TYR A 101 6.56 3.94 8.83
C TYR A 101 7.15 4.66 10.05
N THR A 102 8.09 5.57 9.80
CA THR A 102 8.69 6.42 10.83
C THR A 102 8.38 7.88 10.54
N ASN A 103 8.35 8.74 11.58
CA ASN A 103 8.03 10.17 11.47
C ASN A 103 6.74 10.47 10.68
N ALA A 104 5.69 9.65 10.86
CA ALA A 104 4.40 9.90 10.24
C ALA A 104 3.82 11.25 10.73
N MET A 105 3.51 12.13 9.77
CA MET A 105 2.90 13.43 10.02
C MET A 105 1.46 13.45 9.52
N LYS A 106 0.55 14.02 10.30
CA LYS A 106 -0.88 14.11 9.97
C LYS A 106 -1.33 15.54 9.74
N ASN A 107 -2.35 15.71 8.90
CA ASN A 107 -3.02 16.99 8.64
C ASN A 107 -2.06 18.11 8.19
N LEU A 108 -0.99 17.75 7.47
CA LEU A 108 -0.10 18.73 6.86
C LEU A 108 -0.84 19.47 5.76
N ASN A 109 -0.66 20.80 5.72
CA ASN A 109 -1.09 21.58 4.57
C ASN A 109 -0.08 21.42 3.43
N LEU A 110 -0.36 20.52 2.51
CA LEU A 110 0.45 20.25 1.33
C LEU A 110 -0.16 20.98 0.13
N GLY A 111 0.57 21.92 -0.46
CA GLY A 111 0.12 22.61 -1.67
C GLY A 111 0.10 21.70 -2.89
N ASP A 112 -0.89 21.90 -3.77
CA ASP A 112 -1.13 21.11 -5.00
C ASP A 112 0.10 20.87 -5.87
N VAL A 113 1.03 21.83 -5.88
CA VAL A 113 2.29 21.73 -6.63
C VAL A 113 3.10 20.48 -6.28
N LYS A 114 2.99 19.97 -5.05
CA LYS A 114 3.67 18.75 -4.60
C LYS A 114 3.13 17.47 -5.27
N PHE A 115 1.94 17.53 -5.84
CA PHE A 115 1.30 16.41 -6.54
C PHE A 115 1.39 16.54 -8.07
N LYS A 116 2.02 17.60 -8.58
CA LYS A 116 2.28 17.78 -10.02
C LYS A 116 3.61 17.14 -10.38
N GLN A 117 3.65 16.52 -11.56
CA GLN A 117 4.88 15.97 -12.10
C GLN A 117 5.90 17.06 -12.43
N ASP A 118 7.13 16.88 -11.97
CA ASP A 118 8.30 17.70 -12.36
C ASP A 118 9.29 16.83 -13.14
N TRP A 119 8.93 16.52 -14.39
CA TRP A 119 9.74 15.64 -15.23
C TRP A 119 10.75 16.43 -16.07
N PRO A 120 11.98 15.90 -16.27
CA PRO A 120 12.93 16.48 -17.20
C PRO A 120 12.34 16.62 -18.61
N LYS A 121 12.69 17.69 -19.32
CA LYS A 121 12.25 17.89 -20.72
C LYS A 121 12.68 16.76 -21.66
N SER A 122 13.76 16.07 -21.35
CA SER A 122 14.31 14.94 -22.13
C SER A 122 13.61 13.61 -21.87
N VAL A 123 12.60 13.55 -21.00
CA VAL A 123 12.00 12.29 -20.57
C VAL A 123 11.33 11.54 -21.72
N THR A 124 11.60 10.25 -21.83
CA THR A 124 10.90 9.37 -22.77
C THR A 124 9.57 8.93 -22.15
N ARG A 125 8.46 9.22 -22.83
CA ARG A 125 7.13 8.81 -22.40
C ARG A 125 6.72 7.53 -23.11
N VAL A 126 6.29 6.55 -22.34
CA VAL A 126 5.82 5.27 -22.85
C VAL A 126 4.39 5.08 -22.37
N LYS A 127 3.50 4.72 -23.29
CA LYS A 127 2.21 4.14 -22.95
C LYS A 127 2.38 2.63 -22.97
N PRO A 128 2.52 1.97 -21.81
CA PRO A 128 2.62 0.52 -21.75
C PRO A 128 1.40 -0.08 -22.45
N ARG A 129 1.65 -1.06 -23.32
CA ARG A 129 0.57 -1.84 -23.94
C ARG A 129 0.01 -2.74 -22.85
N GLY A 130 -1.15 -2.36 -22.33
CA GLY A 130 -2.05 -3.22 -21.57
C GLY A 130 -3.20 -3.64 -22.46
#